data_AF-A0A820FCJ9-F1
#
_entry.id   AF-A0A820FCJ9-F1
#
_cell.length_a   1.000
_cell.length_b   1.000
_cell.length_c   1.000
_cell.angle_alpha   90.00
_cell.angle_beta   90.00
_cell.angle_gamma   90.00
#
_symmetry.space_group_name_H-M   'P 1'
#
loop_
_entity.id
_entity.type
_entity.pdbx_description
1 polymer ?
#
loop_
_entity_poly.entity_id
_entity_poly.type
_entity_poly.pdbx_seq_one_letter_code
_entity_poly.pdbx_strand_id
1 'polypeptide(L)'
;FSPPLDEYGMPRMKHFQTNSIEDLQSWFEQKDISKLLNLYMIQPIDSKNQKISPYALAAYGTNGKYTSFDIIRRWFKVFEESASQDIRIIGSSTNPDPKYLLGMRLVSGFFATLLNNPISKHSPLLAIDIPKSWSWLFLPRQQLFWCMQDAIHMCTKLRNRLLSTSAVMMMGDGLVSIDYILQLIVLRSKFNHNLV
;
A
#
# COMPACT_ATOMS: atom_id res chain seq x y z
N PHE A 1 9.22 -12.44 17.59
CA PHE A 1 8.69 -11.40 18.49
C PHE A 1 8.41 -10.12 17.70
N SER A 2 7.52 -9.26 18.20
CA SER A 2 7.27 -7.94 17.59
C SER A 2 8.14 -6.88 18.28
N PRO A 3 9.17 -6.32 17.62
CA PRO A 3 9.96 -5.26 18.24
C PRO A 3 9.10 -4.00 18.40
N PRO A 4 9.36 -3.18 19.44
CA PRO A 4 8.79 -1.85 19.53
C PRO A 4 9.28 -1.01 18.34
N LEU A 5 8.46 -0.05 17.95
CA LEU A 5 8.83 0.92 16.93
C LEU A 5 9.59 2.10 17.56
N ASP A 6 10.46 2.72 16.78
CA ASP A 6 11.07 4.00 17.10
C ASP A 6 10.17 5.18 16.66
N GLU A 7 10.69 6.40 16.81
CA GLU A 7 10.00 7.64 16.43
C GLU A 7 9.73 7.77 14.92
N TYR A 8 10.44 7.02 14.08
CA TYR A 8 10.25 6.94 12.62
C TYR A 8 9.28 5.81 12.24
N GLY A 9 8.70 5.10 13.20
CA GLY A 9 7.88 3.93 12.93
C GLY A 9 8.71 2.73 12.44
N MET A 10 10.03 2.74 12.56
CA MET A 10 10.90 1.62 12.20
C MET A 10 11.07 0.68 13.40
N PRO A 11 11.28 -0.63 13.18
CA PRO A 11 11.56 -1.56 14.28
C PRO A 11 12.87 -1.17 14.96
N ARG A 12 12.88 -1.09 16.29
CA ARG A 12 14.14 -0.81 17.03
C ARG A 12 15.14 -1.93 16.81
N MET A 13 16.29 -1.56 16.25
CA MET A 13 17.38 -2.49 15.98
C MET A 13 17.92 -3.10 17.27
N LYS A 14 18.31 -4.39 17.20
CA LYS A 14 18.90 -5.15 18.32
C LYS A 14 18.06 -5.15 19.61
N HIS A 15 16.74 -4.95 19.52
CA HIS A 15 15.89 -4.91 20.71
C HIS A 15 15.84 -6.24 21.48
N PHE A 16 15.77 -7.36 20.76
CA PHE A 16 15.83 -8.71 21.34
C PHE A 16 17.25 -9.26 21.26
N GLN A 17 18.23 -8.49 21.71
CA GLN A 17 19.59 -8.99 21.85
C GLN A 17 19.66 -9.87 23.11
N THR A 18 20.19 -11.07 22.96
CA THR A 18 20.38 -12.04 24.04
C THR A 18 21.86 -12.26 24.25
N ASN A 19 22.33 -12.13 25.48
CA ASN A 19 23.72 -12.45 25.83
C ASN A 19 23.83 -13.75 26.64
N SER A 20 22.69 -14.31 27.10
CA SER A 20 22.63 -15.60 27.77
C SER A 20 21.39 -16.42 27.37
N ILE A 21 21.33 -17.67 27.83
CA ILE A 21 20.18 -18.57 27.59
C ILE A 21 18.97 -18.13 28.43
N GLU A 22 19.20 -17.60 29.63
CA GLU A 22 18.17 -17.08 30.53
C GLU A 22 17.47 -15.86 29.91
N ASP A 23 18.22 -14.97 29.25
CA ASP A 23 17.64 -13.85 28.48
C ASP A 23 16.70 -14.37 27.38
N LEU A 24 17.13 -15.43 26.67
CA LEU A 24 16.34 -16.04 25.62
C LEU A 24 15.04 -16.65 26.17
N GLN A 25 15.13 -17.41 27.26
CA GLN A 25 13.96 -18.00 27.95
C GLN A 25 12.99 -16.91 28.39
N SER A 26 13.50 -15.83 28.99
CA SER A 26 12.69 -14.67 29.40
C SER A 26 11.89 -14.10 28.22
N TRP A 27 12.48 -13.99 27.02
CA TRP A 27 11.74 -13.52 25.85
C TRP A 27 10.58 -14.43 25.47
N PHE A 28 10.77 -15.75 25.49
CA PHE A 28 9.71 -16.71 25.13
C PHE A 28 8.60 -16.80 26.16
N GLU A 29 8.91 -16.60 27.45
CA GLU A 29 7.92 -16.65 28.52
C GLU A 29 7.12 -15.34 28.64
N GLN A 30 7.76 -14.20 28.43
CA GLN A 30 7.17 -12.89 28.73
C GLN A 30 6.64 -12.15 27.50
N LYS A 31 7.07 -12.51 26.28
CA LYS A 31 6.69 -11.79 25.06
C LYS A 31 5.88 -12.67 24.13
N ASP A 32 4.82 -12.09 23.60
CA ASP A 32 4.03 -12.72 22.54
C ASP A 32 4.88 -12.97 21.28
N ILE A 33 4.84 -14.20 20.81
CA ILE A 33 5.40 -14.57 19.51
C ILE A 33 4.53 -13.91 18.44
N SER A 34 5.18 -13.12 17.59
CA SER A 34 4.56 -12.47 16.44
C SER A 34 4.06 -13.51 15.44
N LYS A 35 2.76 -13.48 15.12
CA LYS A 35 2.14 -14.38 14.12
C LYS A 35 2.27 -13.89 12.69
N LEU A 36 2.58 -12.61 12.49
CA LEU A 36 2.73 -11.99 11.19
C LEU A 36 4.17 -11.54 10.98
N LEU A 37 4.63 -11.59 9.73
CA LEU A 37 5.87 -11.00 9.29
C LEU A 37 5.53 -9.77 8.45
N ASN A 38 6.10 -8.62 8.80
CA ASN A 38 6.03 -7.43 7.98
C ASN A 38 7.30 -7.38 7.12
N LEU A 39 7.13 -7.26 5.80
CA LEU A 39 8.21 -7.27 4.82
C LEU A 39 8.13 -6.00 3.97
N TYR A 40 9.24 -5.27 3.91
CA TYR A 40 9.43 -4.11 3.06
C TYR A 40 10.46 -4.43 2.00
N MET A 41 10.10 -4.21 0.74
CA MET A 41 10.95 -4.49 -0.41
C MET A 41 11.01 -3.27 -1.33
N ILE A 42 12.16 -3.09 -1.96
CA ILE A 42 12.31 -2.20 -3.12
C ILE A 42 12.32 -3.08 -4.36
N GLN A 43 11.46 -2.75 -5.31
CA GLN A 43 11.48 -3.29 -6.66
C GLN A 43 12.07 -2.23 -7.60
N PRO A 44 13.23 -2.49 -8.22
CA PRO A 44 13.75 -1.63 -9.26
C PRO A 44 12.79 -1.58 -10.45
N ILE A 45 12.59 -0.39 -10.99
CA ILE A 45 11.82 -0.15 -12.21
C ILE A 45 12.83 0.08 -13.30
N ASP A 46 13.19 -0.97 -14.03
CA ASP A 46 14.09 -0.84 -15.17
C ASP A 46 13.32 -0.54 -16.45
N SER A 47 13.79 0.47 -17.18
CA SER A 47 13.30 0.85 -18.51
C SER A 47 13.94 0.02 -19.63
N LYS A 48 15.02 -0.71 -19.34
CA LYS A 48 15.86 -1.41 -20.33
C LYS A 48 15.71 -2.93 -20.31
N ASN A 49 14.68 -3.48 -19.66
CA ASN A 49 14.41 -4.92 -19.55
C ASN A 49 15.55 -5.76 -18.91
N GLN A 50 16.48 -5.13 -18.19
CA GLN A 50 17.38 -5.82 -17.28
C GLN A 50 16.56 -6.30 -16.07
N LYS A 51 16.53 -7.63 -15.88
CA LYS A 51 15.91 -8.22 -14.69
C LYS A 51 16.78 -7.93 -13.48
N ILE A 52 16.51 -6.83 -12.79
CA ILE A 52 17.08 -6.55 -11.49
C ILE A 52 16.16 -7.16 -10.43
N SER A 53 16.72 -8.01 -9.59
CA SER A 53 15.99 -8.64 -8.49
C SER A 53 15.57 -7.58 -7.45
N PRO A 54 14.34 -7.68 -6.90
CA PRO A 54 13.97 -6.87 -5.76
C PRO A 54 14.85 -7.16 -4.53
N TYR A 55 14.98 -6.16 -3.67
CA TYR A 55 15.77 -6.24 -2.44
C TYR A 55 14.89 -5.99 -1.21
N ALA A 56 15.13 -6.76 -0.14
CA ALA A 56 14.42 -6.60 1.13
C ALA A 56 15.07 -5.50 1.99
N LEU A 57 14.34 -4.42 2.26
CA LEU A 57 14.78 -3.35 3.14
C LEU A 57 14.69 -3.73 4.60
N ALA A 58 13.57 -4.34 5.00
CA ALA A 58 13.31 -4.70 6.38
C ALA A 58 12.34 -5.87 6.45
N ALA A 59 12.61 -6.79 7.37
CA ALA A 59 11.72 -7.87 7.73
C ALA A 59 11.67 -7.98 9.25
N TYR A 60 10.48 -7.91 9.83
CA TYR A 60 10.32 -8.04 11.27
C TYR A 60 8.95 -8.59 11.65
N GLY A 61 8.91 -9.33 12.76
CA GLY A 61 7.67 -9.84 13.31
C GLY A 61 6.74 -8.70 13.71
N THR A 62 5.44 -8.85 13.50
CA THR A 62 4.45 -7.87 13.92
C THR A 62 3.22 -8.55 14.50
N ASN A 63 2.55 -7.84 15.41
CA ASN A 63 1.20 -8.16 15.89
C ASN A 63 0.14 -7.24 15.25
N GLY A 64 0.52 -6.42 14.26
CA GLY A 64 -0.39 -5.52 13.57
C GLY A 64 -0.82 -4.30 14.38
N LYS A 65 -0.22 -4.01 15.55
CA LYS A 65 -0.63 -2.90 16.43
C LYS A 65 -0.12 -1.51 16.02
N TYR A 66 0.62 -1.38 14.92
CA TYR A 66 1.06 -0.09 14.39
C TYR A 66 -0.13 0.75 13.88
N THR A 67 0.08 2.06 13.80
CA THR A 67 -0.90 3.05 13.31
C THR A 67 -0.57 3.51 11.89
N SER A 68 -1.49 4.23 11.26
CA SER A 68 -1.23 4.90 9.98
C SER A 68 -0.10 5.93 10.07
N PHE A 69 0.07 6.60 11.21
CA PHE A 69 1.17 7.55 11.39
C PHE A 69 2.53 6.86 11.43
N ASP A 70 2.62 5.68 12.05
CA ASP A 70 3.85 4.88 12.05
C ASP A 70 4.22 4.42 10.62
N ILE A 71 3.22 4.09 9.81
CA ILE A 71 3.40 3.75 8.39
C ILE A 71 3.92 4.95 7.60
N ILE A 72 3.32 6.13 7.78
CA ILE A 72 3.72 7.36 7.07
C ILE A 72 5.15 7.76 7.44
N ARG A 73 5.47 7.78 8.74
CA ARG A 73 6.83 8.08 9.23
C ARG A 73 7.85 7.14 8.62
N ARG A 74 7.52 5.86 8.55
CA ARG A 74 8.36 4.83 7.92
C ARG A 74 8.59 5.12 6.45
N TRP A 75 7.55 5.45 5.70
CA TRP A 75 7.68 5.79 4.29
C TRP A 75 8.55 7.03 4.04
N PHE A 76 8.40 8.08 4.86
CA PHE A 76 9.26 9.25 4.77
C PHE A 76 10.71 8.91 5.09
N LYS A 77 10.96 8.12 6.13
CA LYS A 77 12.31 7.66 6.48
C LYS A 77 12.96 6.88 5.34
N VAL A 78 12.24 5.91 4.76
CA VAL A 78 12.71 5.13 3.61
C VAL A 78 12.96 6.02 2.39
N PHE A 79 12.07 6.98 2.13
CA PHE A 79 12.24 7.94 1.03
C PHE A 79 13.50 8.78 1.20
N GLU A 80 13.70 9.37 2.38
CA GLU A 80 14.86 10.23 2.69
C GLU A 80 16.17 9.45 2.66
N GLU A 81 16.22 8.25 3.25
CA GLU A 81 17.40 7.39 3.21
C GLU A 81 17.74 6.96 1.78
N SER A 82 16.73 6.58 0.99
CA SER A 82 16.94 6.24 -0.43
C SER A 82 17.47 7.45 -1.22
N ALA A 83 16.88 8.63 -1.02
CA ALA A 83 17.31 9.85 -1.68
C ALA A 83 18.76 10.24 -1.33
N SER A 84 19.19 10.03 -0.09
CA SER A 84 20.59 10.24 0.32
C SER A 84 21.62 9.31 -0.34
N GLN A 85 21.13 8.24 -1.00
CA GLN A 85 21.94 7.28 -1.74
C GLN A 85 21.70 7.39 -3.26
N ASP A 86 21.16 8.52 -3.73
CA ASP A 86 20.77 8.76 -5.12
C ASP A 86 19.74 7.76 -5.69
N ILE A 87 18.97 7.11 -4.81
CA ILE A 87 17.88 6.20 -5.18
C ILE A 87 16.56 6.97 -5.12
N ARG A 88 15.94 7.18 -6.29
CA ARG A 88 14.63 7.81 -6.38
C ARG A 88 13.51 6.80 -6.22
N ILE A 89 12.77 6.89 -5.12
CA ILE A 89 11.50 6.17 -4.96
C ILE A 89 10.42 6.92 -5.73
N ILE A 90 9.82 6.25 -6.73
CA ILE A 90 8.72 6.84 -7.52
C ILE A 90 7.34 6.39 -7.06
N GLY A 91 7.24 5.30 -6.31
CA GLY A 91 5.97 4.74 -5.89
C GLY A 91 6.08 3.80 -4.70
N SER A 92 4.97 3.62 -4.00
CA SER A 92 4.76 2.69 -2.91
C SER A 92 3.50 1.87 -3.21
N SER A 93 3.60 0.55 -3.02
CA SER A 93 2.49 -0.38 -3.23
C SER A 93 2.21 -1.14 -1.95
N THR A 94 0.93 -1.25 -1.58
CA THR A 94 0.52 -2.03 -0.41
C THR A 94 -0.78 -2.79 -0.60
N ASN A 95 -0.96 -3.79 0.27
CA ASN A 95 -2.24 -4.47 0.46
C ASN A 95 -3.33 -3.48 0.93
N PRO A 96 -4.62 -3.82 0.73
CA PRO A 96 -5.73 -2.95 1.05
C PRO A 96 -6.12 -2.96 2.55
N ASP A 97 -5.12 -2.99 3.42
CA ASP A 97 -5.31 -2.84 4.86
C ASP A 97 -5.73 -1.38 5.18
N PRO A 98 -6.77 -1.17 6.03
CA PRO A 98 -7.28 0.17 6.32
C PRO A 98 -6.24 1.18 6.81
N LYS A 99 -5.21 0.73 7.53
CA LYS A 99 -4.18 1.60 8.09
C LYS A 99 -3.26 2.13 7.01
N TYR A 100 -2.89 1.27 6.05
CA TYR A 100 -2.11 1.65 4.88
C TYR A 100 -2.92 2.52 3.94
N LEU A 101 -4.20 2.20 3.72
CA LEU A 101 -5.14 3.04 2.95
C LEU A 101 -5.26 4.46 3.52
N LEU A 102 -5.41 4.58 4.84
CA LEU A 102 -5.42 5.89 5.49
C LEU A 102 -4.07 6.61 5.33
N GLY A 103 -2.95 5.88 5.42
CA GLY A 103 -1.61 6.39 5.12
C GLY A 103 -1.50 6.96 3.71
N MET A 104 -1.92 6.19 2.70
CA MET A 104 -1.94 6.61 1.29
C MET A 104 -2.81 7.84 1.09
N ARG A 105 -3.97 7.90 1.74
CA ARG A 105 -4.89 9.03 1.66
C ARG A 105 -4.26 10.31 2.20
N LEU A 106 -3.62 10.22 3.35
CA LEU A 106 -2.96 11.36 4.02
C LEU A 106 -1.73 11.86 3.25
N VAL A 107 -0.93 10.95 2.71
CA VAL A 107 0.29 11.29 1.93
C VAL A 107 -0.04 11.77 0.52
N SER A 108 -1.11 11.28 -0.10
CA SER A 108 -1.49 11.74 -1.44
C SER A 108 -2.29 13.05 -1.45
N GLY A 109 -2.73 13.53 -0.28
CA GLY A 109 -3.63 14.68 -0.18
C GLY A 109 -5.07 14.37 -0.58
N PHE A 110 -5.44 13.08 -0.70
CA PHE A 110 -6.75 12.65 -1.19
C PHE A 110 -7.86 12.89 -0.16
N PHE A 111 -8.57 14.00 -0.25
CA PHE A 111 -9.62 14.42 0.71
C PHE A 111 -9.16 14.45 2.18
N ALA A 112 -7.86 14.55 2.45
CA ALA A 112 -7.25 14.67 3.78
C ALA A 112 -5.82 15.20 3.65
N THR A 113 -5.34 15.95 4.64
CA THR A 113 -3.99 16.57 4.60
C THR A 113 -3.21 16.29 5.89
N LEU A 114 -1.91 16.04 5.76
CA LEU A 114 -0.97 15.99 6.88
C LEU A 114 -0.60 17.41 7.32
N LEU A 115 -1.11 17.85 8.46
CA LEU A 115 -0.85 19.20 8.99
C LEU A 115 0.59 19.37 9.51
N ASN A 116 1.13 18.35 10.19
CA ASN A 116 2.40 18.48 10.92
C ASN A 116 3.64 18.04 10.11
N ASN A 117 3.46 17.29 9.03
CA ASN A 117 4.53 16.86 8.12
C ASN A 117 4.10 17.15 6.68
N PRO A 118 4.14 18.43 6.24
CA PRO A 118 3.73 18.78 4.90
C PRO A 118 4.72 18.20 3.88
N ILE A 119 4.16 17.59 2.83
CA ILE A 119 4.89 16.93 1.73
C ILE A 119 5.93 17.87 1.10
N SER A 120 5.65 19.18 1.07
CA SER A 120 6.54 20.21 0.53
C SER A 120 7.91 20.31 1.19
N LYS A 121 8.08 19.74 2.39
CA LYS A 121 9.38 19.70 3.09
C LYS A 121 10.31 18.61 2.56
N HIS A 122 9.82 17.68 1.75
CA HIS A 122 10.60 16.56 1.24
C HIS A 122 10.91 16.78 -0.25
N SER A 123 12.15 16.49 -0.66
CA SER A 123 12.64 16.72 -2.03
C SER A 123 13.46 15.50 -2.48
N PRO A 124 13.43 15.11 -3.77
CA PRO A 124 12.70 15.73 -4.88
C PRO A 124 11.24 15.27 -4.98
N LEU A 125 10.33 16.19 -5.31
CA LEU A 125 8.92 15.87 -5.58
C LEU A 125 8.72 15.37 -7.01
N LEU A 126 7.74 14.49 -7.20
CA LEU A 126 7.19 14.13 -8.50
C LEU A 126 6.22 15.21 -8.97
N ALA A 127 6.46 15.73 -10.17
CA ALA A 127 5.50 16.57 -10.88
C ALA A 127 4.59 15.67 -11.73
N ILE A 128 3.28 15.83 -11.55
CA ILE A 128 2.26 15.07 -12.25
C ILE A 128 1.51 16.03 -13.17
N ASP A 129 1.62 15.78 -14.47
CA ASP A 129 0.83 16.50 -15.46
C ASP A 129 -0.52 15.80 -15.63
N ILE A 130 -1.57 16.43 -15.08
CA ILE A 130 -2.93 15.92 -15.17
C ILE A 130 -3.63 16.69 -16.29
N PRO A 131 -4.12 16.00 -17.35
CA PRO A 131 -4.88 16.65 -18.40
C PRO A 131 -6.05 17.45 -17.83
N LYS A 132 -6.27 18.67 -18.35
CA LYS A 132 -7.38 19.53 -17.89
C LYS A 132 -8.75 18.86 -18.02
N SER A 133 -8.89 17.93 -18.97
CA SER A 133 -10.10 17.13 -19.17
C SER A 133 -10.39 16.13 -18.04
N TRP A 134 -9.41 15.84 -17.17
CA TRP A 134 -9.54 14.91 -16.05
C TRP A 134 -9.90 15.65 -14.76
N SER A 135 -10.86 16.57 -14.83
CA SER A 135 -11.35 17.32 -13.66
C SER A 135 -11.94 16.42 -12.56
N TRP A 136 -12.29 15.18 -12.92
CA TRP A 136 -12.76 14.15 -11.99
C TRP A 136 -11.64 13.48 -11.18
N LEU A 137 -10.37 13.59 -11.61
CA LEU A 137 -9.25 12.96 -10.91
C LEU A 137 -8.75 13.88 -9.78
N PHE A 138 -9.10 13.51 -8.55
CA PHE A 138 -8.64 14.25 -7.38
C PHE A 138 -7.21 13.84 -6.99
N LEU A 139 -6.21 14.52 -7.55
CA LEU A 139 -4.80 14.29 -7.23
C LEU A 139 -4.00 15.60 -7.31
N PRO A 140 -3.29 16.00 -6.25
CA PRO A 140 -2.36 17.13 -6.30
C PRO A 140 -1.25 16.95 -7.33
N ARG A 141 -0.87 18.05 -8.02
CA ARG A 141 0.18 18.08 -9.05
C ARG A 141 1.58 17.72 -8.55
N GLN A 142 1.80 17.85 -7.24
CA GLN A 142 3.07 17.51 -6.60
C GLN A 142 2.82 16.39 -5.61
N GLN A 143 3.61 15.33 -5.71
CA GLN A 143 3.54 14.16 -4.85
C GLN A 143 4.94 13.75 -4.43
N LEU A 144 5.08 13.12 -3.27
CA LEU A 144 6.37 12.55 -2.87
C LEU A 144 6.67 11.28 -3.67
N PHE A 145 5.67 10.40 -3.76
CA PHE A 145 5.68 9.15 -4.52
C PHE A 145 4.23 8.78 -4.89
N TRP A 146 4.05 7.92 -5.88
CA TRP A 146 2.75 7.35 -6.22
C TRP A 146 2.29 6.34 -5.16
N CYS A 147 1.03 6.40 -4.76
CA CYS A 147 0.41 5.37 -3.92
C CYS A 147 -0.36 4.41 -4.81
N MET A 148 0.00 3.13 -4.81
CA MET A 148 -0.63 2.08 -5.60
C MET A 148 -1.19 0.97 -4.70
N GLN A 149 -2.29 0.36 -5.12
CA GLN A 149 -2.79 -0.86 -4.52
C GLN A 149 -2.59 -2.03 -5.48
N ASP A 150 -2.49 -3.23 -4.92
CA ASP A 150 -2.53 -4.45 -5.72
C ASP A 150 -3.84 -4.55 -6.52
N ALA A 151 -3.69 -4.58 -7.85
CA ALA A 151 -4.79 -4.69 -8.79
C ALA A 151 -5.59 -5.99 -8.63
N ILE A 152 -4.95 -7.11 -8.26
CA ILE A 152 -5.63 -8.40 -8.06
C ILE A 152 -6.65 -8.30 -6.92
N HIS A 153 -6.26 -7.64 -5.82
CA HIS A 153 -7.16 -7.40 -4.70
C HIS A 153 -8.31 -6.46 -5.07
N MET A 154 -8.05 -5.42 -5.87
CA MET A 154 -9.10 -4.53 -6.38
C MET A 154 -10.08 -5.28 -7.28
N CYS A 155 -9.59 -6.07 -8.24
CA CYS A 155 -10.41 -6.89 -9.13
C CYS A 155 -11.26 -7.91 -8.34
N THR A 156 -10.69 -8.55 -7.32
CA THR A 156 -11.41 -9.49 -6.47
C THR A 156 -12.54 -8.80 -5.70
N LYS A 157 -12.29 -7.61 -5.13
CA LYS A 157 -13.33 -6.82 -4.45
C LYS A 157 -14.43 -6.38 -5.41
N LEU A 158 -14.06 -5.90 -6.60
CA LEU A 158 -15.01 -5.50 -7.63
C LEU A 158 -15.89 -6.69 -8.05
N ARG A 159 -15.28 -7.84 -8.37
CA ARG A 159 -16.01 -9.08 -8.68
C ARG A 159 -16.98 -9.45 -7.55
N ASN A 160 -16.50 -9.47 -6.31
CA ASN A 160 -17.35 -9.84 -5.17
C ASN A 160 -18.50 -8.84 -4.97
N ARG A 161 -18.29 -7.55 -5.28
CA ARG A 161 -19.35 -6.53 -5.25
C ARG A 161 -20.37 -6.71 -6.38
N LEU A 162 -19.90 -6.98 -7.60
CA LEU A 162 -20.75 -7.22 -8.77
C LEU A 162 -21.63 -8.47 -8.62
N LEU A 163 -21.12 -9.50 -7.95
CA LEU A 163 -21.83 -10.76 -7.71
C LEU A 163 -22.62 -10.79 -6.40
N SER A 164 -22.54 -9.70 -5.61
CA SER A 164 -23.23 -9.65 -4.32
C SER A 164 -24.72 -9.43 -4.53
N THR A 165 -25.54 -10.26 -3.89
CA THR A 165 -27.00 -10.05 -3.80
C THR A 165 -27.38 -9.12 -2.63
N SER A 166 -26.43 -8.84 -1.72
CA SER A 166 -26.65 -8.04 -0.52
C SER A 166 -26.13 -6.61 -0.64
N ALA A 167 -25.39 -6.29 -1.69
CA ALA A 167 -24.76 -4.99 -1.86
C ALA A 167 -25.05 -4.40 -3.24
N VAL A 168 -25.58 -3.17 -3.24
CA VAL A 168 -25.83 -2.40 -4.46
C VAL A 168 -24.54 -1.74 -4.94
N MET A 169 -24.30 -1.79 -6.25
CA MET A 169 -23.27 -1.03 -6.93
C MET A 169 -23.90 -0.13 -7.99
N MET A 170 -23.61 1.16 -7.93
CA MET A 170 -24.00 2.12 -8.96
C MET A 170 -22.84 2.38 -9.91
N MET A 171 -23.14 2.55 -11.20
CA MET A 171 -22.19 3.02 -12.21
C MET A 171 -22.84 4.18 -12.97
N GLY A 172 -22.44 5.40 -12.64
CA GLY A 172 -23.20 6.59 -13.02
C GLY A 172 -24.60 6.55 -12.41
N ASP A 173 -25.61 6.75 -13.24
CA ASP A 173 -27.03 6.67 -12.84
C ASP A 173 -27.60 5.24 -12.92
N GLY A 174 -26.79 4.27 -13.37
CA GLY A 174 -27.22 2.88 -13.56
C GLY A 174 -26.96 1.99 -12.35
N LEU A 175 -27.94 1.16 -12.01
CA LEU A 175 -27.76 0.07 -11.05
C LEU A 175 -27.07 -1.12 -11.73
N VAL A 176 -25.98 -1.58 -11.15
CA VAL A 176 -25.31 -2.82 -11.57
C VAL A 176 -25.88 -3.99 -10.76
N SER A 177 -26.43 -4.98 -11.48
CA SER A 177 -26.95 -6.24 -10.92
C SER A 177 -26.37 -7.42 -11.67
N ILE A 178 -26.20 -8.54 -10.97
CA ILE A 178 -25.85 -9.84 -11.55
C ILE A 178 -26.91 -10.30 -12.57
N ASP A 179 -28.17 -9.89 -12.42
CA ASP A 179 -29.24 -10.24 -13.34
C ASP A 179 -28.96 -9.76 -14.77
N TYR A 180 -28.34 -8.59 -14.92
CA TYR A 180 -27.93 -8.10 -16.25
C TYR A 180 -26.83 -8.97 -16.87
N ILE A 181 -25.91 -9.50 -16.06
CA ILE A 181 -24.87 -10.43 -16.53
C ILE A 181 -25.52 -11.75 -16.94
N LEU A 182 -26.45 -12.28 -16.16
CA LEU A 182 -27.19 -13.50 -16.49
C LEU A 182 -28.04 -13.34 -17.76
N GLN A 183 -28.72 -12.19 -17.90
CA GLN A 183 -29.46 -11.85 -19.12
C GLN A 183 -28.53 -11.79 -20.33
N LEU A 184 -27.34 -11.19 -20.23
CA LEU A 184 -26.37 -11.17 -21.33
C LEU A 184 -25.93 -12.58 -21.73
N ILE A 185 -25.65 -13.46 -20.76
CA ILE A 185 -25.26 -14.86 -21.02
C ILE A 185 -26.38 -15.63 -21.74
N VAL A 186 -27.64 -15.40 -21.38
CA VAL A 186 -28.79 -16.07 -21.99
C VAL A 186 -29.14 -15.50 -23.36
N LEU A 187 -29.13 -14.18 -23.50
CA LEU A 187 -29.66 -13.47 -24.66
C LEU A 187 -28.64 -13.25 -25.79
N ARG A 188 -27.34 -13.45 -25.52
CA ARG A 188 -26.27 -13.19 -26.48
C ARG A 188 -25.32 -14.38 -26.59
N SER A 189 -25.01 -14.73 -27.84
CA SER A 189 -23.98 -15.72 -28.18
C SER A 189 -22.61 -15.32 -27.63
N LYS A 190 -21.84 -16.28 -27.11
CA LYS A 190 -20.46 -16.07 -26.61
C LYS A 190 -19.54 -15.43 -27.66
N PHE A 191 -19.77 -15.68 -28.95
CA PHE A 191 -19.02 -15.07 -30.05
C PHE A 191 -19.13 -13.55 -30.08
N ASN A 192 -20.25 -12.97 -29.63
CA ASN A 192 -20.46 -11.53 -29.64
C ASN A 192 -19.75 -10.80 -28.49
N HIS A 193 -19.13 -11.56 -27.58
CA HIS A 193 -18.47 -11.03 -26.38
C HIS A 193 -16.94 -11.17 -26.40
N ASN A 194 -16.33 -11.68 -27.47
CA ASN A 194 -14.89 -11.99 -27.55
C ASN A 194 -14.38 -12.79 -26.35
N LEU A 195 -15.21 -13.72 -25.85
CA LEU A 195 -14.88 -14.62 -24.73
C LEU A 195 -14.37 -16.00 -25.22
N VAL A 196 -14.01 -16.10 -26.50
CA VAL A 196 -13.43 -17.27 -27.18
C VAL A 196 -12.27 -16.80 -28.04
#